data_AF-A0A7V5NYK4-F1
#
_entry.id   AF-A0A7V5NYK4-F1
#
_cell.length_a   1.000
_cell.length_b   1.000
_cell.length_c   1.000
_cell.angle_alpha   90.00
_cell.angle_beta   90.00
_cell.angle_gamma   90.00
#
_symmetry.space_group_name_H-M   'P 1'
#
loop_
_entity.id
_entity.type
_entity.pdbx_description
1 polymer ?
#
loop_
_entity_poly.entity_id
_entity_poly.type
_entity_poly.pdbx_seq_one_letter_code
_entity_poly.pdbx_strand_id
1 'polypeptide(L)'
;MVRNLVLRRYPMELRDGLSYRKRKKNVFLLVGGISLFGFIYCALEVILSSFGKTLCHSDTCQIVESFSLLPRPLLSAVAALYFLVQGIFALGAWKRNQLALKFLVLLAALGLGVETVLVGRQFIDYHQHCPFCLKVAGFTLLSASLILFSSKRLAVFGVVGGAVLALLLTPISLTPLSNAAVKRIYRGNPQEKMILIYADQCPHCHEVLSFCETLNDIDLLLCPKQKALALLRTLDIKGVPVLIVDKNGEKEILVGSKLILTRLKATQKEPLLPLDELLTPEGVCSEVQKCEP
;
A
#
# COMPACT_ATOMS: atom_id res chain seq x y z
N MET A 1 -49.76 31.90 59.16
CA MET A 1 -49.26 33.16 58.54
C MET A 1 -47.74 33.08 58.63
N VAL A 2 -46.90 33.03 57.60
CA VAL A 2 -46.91 33.34 56.16
C VAL A 2 -45.76 32.47 55.60
N ARG A 3 -46.01 31.40 54.83
CA ARG A 3 -46.09 31.35 53.35
C ARG A 3 -44.97 32.11 52.62
N ASN A 4 -44.24 31.38 51.77
CA ASN A 4 -43.42 31.86 50.65
C ASN A 4 -42.01 32.37 50.96
N LEU A 5 -41.02 31.49 50.71
CA LEU A 5 -39.77 31.84 50.02
C LEU A 5 -39.20 30.60 49.31
N VAL A 6 -40.07 29.92 48.56
CA VAL A 6 -39.65 29.04 47.47
C VAL A 6 -39.84 29.87 46.21
N LEU A 7 -38.76 30.41 45.64
CA LEU A 7 -38.65 30.69 44.20
C LEU A 7 -37.26 31.25 43.86
N ARG A 8 -36.71 30.71 42.77
CA ARG A 8 -35.68 31.24 41.87
C ARG A 8 -34.19 31.10 42.28
N ARG A 9 -33.66 29.89 42.09
CA ARG A 9 -32.32 29.68 41.53
C ARG A 9 -32.23 28.42 40.67
N TYR A 10 -32.94 28.38 39.55
CA TYR A 10 -32.58 27.49 38.43
C TYR A 10 -33.08 28.15 37.14
N PRO A 11 -32.15 28.66 36.29
CA PRO A 11 -32.16 28.17 34.90
C PRO A 11 -30.80 28.32 34.16
N MET A 12 -29.65 28.02 34.76
CA MET A 12 -28.36 28.13 34.02
C MET A 12 -27.79 26.76 33.58
N GLU A 13 -27.80 25.72 34.43
CA GLU A 13 -27.25 24.39 34.06
C GLU A 13 -28.07 23.63 32.99
N LEU A 14 -29.38 23.88 32.88
CA LEU A 14 -30.22 23.17 31.91
C LEU A 14 -29.95 23.60 30.46
N ARG A 15 -29.49 24.85 30.26
CA ARG A 15 -29.22 25.42 28.92
C ARG A 15 -27.93 24.85 28.32
N ASP A 16 -26.91 24.66 29.15
CA ASP A 16 -25.65 24.03 28.75
C ASP A 16 -25.82 22.53 28.52
N GLY A 17 -26.66 21.86 29.32
CA GLY A 17 -27.02 20.46 29.10
C GLY A 17 -27.76 20.22 27.77
N LEU A 18 -28.67 21.11 27.36
CA LEU A 18 -29.38 21.02 26.07
C LEU A 18 -28.48 21.34 24.88
N SER A 19 -27.61 22.35 24.98
CA SER A 19 -26.63 22.69 23.95
C SER A 19 -25.62 21.56 23.74
N TYR A 20 -25.06 21.02 24.83
CA TYR A 20 -24.16 19.88 24.82
C TYR A 20 -24.82 18.61 24.24
N ARG A 21 -26.09 18.36 24.58
CA ARG A 21 -26.88 17.21 24.10
C ARG A 21 -27.28 17.35 22.63
N LYS A 22 -27.52 18.57 22.13
CA LYS A 22 -27.77 18.86 20.71
C LYS A 22 -26.48 18.72 19.89
N ARG A 23 -25.35 19.19 20.43
CA ARG A 23 -24.01 19.06 19.83
C ARG A 23 -23.63 17.59 19.62
N LYS A 24 -23.85 16.71 20.60
CA LYS A 24 -23.60 15.27 20.46
C LYS A 24 -24.45 14.59 19.38
N LYS A 25 -25.72 14.97 19.23
CA LYS A 25 -26.59 14.40 18.16
C LYS A 25 -26.08 14.77 16.77
N ASN A 26 -25.66 16.02 16.57
CA ASN A 26 -25.14 16.47 15.28
C ASN A 26 -23.84 15.74 14.92
N VAL A 27 -22.97 15.47 15.90
CA VAL A 27 -21.72 14.72 15.69
C VAL A 27 -22.00 13.31 15.14
N PHE A 28 -22.92 12.56 15.75
CA PHE A 28 -23.23 11.20 15.26
C PHE A 28 -23.88 11.19 13.87
N LEU A 29 -24.69 12.20 13.56
CA LEU A 29 -25.29 12.34 12.24
C LEU A 29 -24.24 12.69 11.19
N LEU A 30 -23.28 13.57 11.52
CA LEU A 30 -22.14 13.89 10.65
C LEU A 30 -21.26 12.66 10.41
N VAL A 31 -20.94 11.89 11.46
CA VAL A 31 -20.21 10.63 11.34
C VAL A 31 -20.97 9.67 10.43
N GLY A 32 -22.28 9.49 10.63
CA GLY A 32 -23.11 8.65 9.77
C GLY A 32 -23.09 9.10 8.31
N GLY A 33 -23.10 10.42 8.05
CA GLY A 33 -22.95 10.98 6.72
C GLY A 33 -21.60 10.69 6.09
N ILE A 34 -20.50 10.89 6.81
CA ILE A 34 -19.14 10.55 6.35
C ILE A 34 -19.05 9.05 6.05
N SER A 35 -19.57 8.20 6.93
CA SER A 35 -19.61 6.75 6.73
C SER A 35 -20.41 6.36 5.50
N LEU A 36 -21.54 7.02 5.22
CA LEU A 36 -22.31 6.76 4.01
C LEU A 36 -21.53 7.12 2.73
N PHE A 37 -20.86 8.28 2.72
CA PHE A 37 -19.99 8.67 1.61
C PHE A 37 -18.82 7.72 1.42
N GLY A 38 -18.14 7.33 2.51
CA GLY A 38 -17.05 6.35 2.47
C GLY A 38 -17.52 4.98 1.95
N PHE A 39 -18.69 4.52 2.39
CA PHE A 39 -19.31 3.29 1.89
C PHE A 39 -19.56 3.35 0.39
N ILE A 40 -20.23 4.40 -0.10
CA ILE A 40 -20.51 4.57 -1.53
C ILE A 40 -19.21 4.62 -2.33
N TYR A 41 -18.22 5.37 -1.85
CA TYR A 41 -16.92 5.50 -2.52
C TYR A 41 -16.21 4.15 -2.66
N CYS A 42 -16.13 3.37 -1.60
CA CYS A 42 -15.50 2.04 -1.62
C CYS A 42 -16.33 1.01 -2.40
N ALA A 43 -17.66 1.05 -2.30
CA ALA A 43 -18.54 0.15 -3.03
C ALA A 43 -18.46 0.40 -4.55
N LEU A 44 -18.35 1.66 -4.98
CA LEU A 44 -18.13 2.01 -6.39
C LEU A 44 -16.83 1.40 -6.93
N GLU A 45 -15.74 1.40 -6.15
CA GLU A 45 -14.49 0.73 -6.56
C GLU A 45 -14.69 -0.78 -6.76
N VAL A 46 -15.41 -1.45 -5.85
CA VAL A 46 -15.70 -2.89 -5.97
C VAL A 46 -16.53 -3.19 -7.22
N ILE A 47 -17.56 -2.37 -7.48
CA ILE A 47 -18.43 -2.53 -8.65
C ILE A 47 -17.61 -2.31 -9.93
N LEU A 48 -16.85 -1.22 -10.02
CA LEU A 48 -16.04 -0.93 -11.20
C LEU A 48 -14.98 -2.01 -11.44
N SER A 49 -14.35 -2.51 -10.38
CA SER A 49 -13.37 -3.58 -10.47
C SER A 49 -13.96 -4.86 -11.07
N SER A 50 -15.25 -5.12 -10.85
CA SER A 50 -15.97 -6.26 -11.46
C SER A 50 -16.14 -6.11 -12.97
N PHE A 51 -16.09 -4.87 -13.49
CA PHE A 51 -16.11 -4.55 -14.93
C PHE A 51 -14.71 -4.31 -15.51
N GLY A 52 -13.64 -4.60 -14.77
CA GLY A 52 -12.26 -4.34 -15.19
C GLY A 52 -11.87 -2.85 -15.23
N LYS A 53 -12.67 -1.97 -14.62
CA LYS A 53 -12.39 -0.54 -14.46
C LYS A 53 -11.99 -0.24 -13.02
N THR A 54 -11.38 0.92 -12.76
CA THR A 54 -11.05 1.33 -11.39
C THR A 54 -11.26 2.84 -11.24
N LEU A 55 -11.52 3.33 -10.03
CA LEU A 55 -11.55 4.77 -9.72
C LEU A 55 -10.14 5.38 -9.68
N CYS A 56 -9.11 4.53 -9.55
CA CYS A 56 -7.73 4.96 -9.51
C CYS A 56 -6.94 4.50 -10.74
N HIS A 57 -6.83 5.41 -11.71
CA HIS A 57 -6.05 5.21 -12.93
C HIS A 57 -4.54 5.43 -12.77
N SER A 58 -4.04 5.80 -11.58
CA SER A 58 -2.60 6.03 -11.40
C SER A 58 -1.84 4.72 -11.22
N ASP A 59 -0.64 4.66 -11.80
CA ASP A 59 0.28 3.52 -11.66
C ASP A 59 0.61 3.23 -10.19
N THR A 60 0.58 4.27 -9.35
CA THR A 60 0.81 4.18 -7.90
C THR A 60 -0.18 3.25 -7.18
N CYS A 61 -1.40 3.10 -7.69
CA CYS A 61 -2.39 2.22 -7.11
C CYS A 61 -2.04 0.74 -7.35
N GLN A 62 -1.51 0.40 -8.52
CA GLN A 62 -1.05 -0.97 -8.83
C GLN A 62 0.17 -1.35 -7.98
N ILE A 63 1.05 -0.37 -7.72
CA ILE A 63 2.23 -0.56 -6.89
C ILE A 63 1.82 -0.86 -5.45
N VAL A 64 0.94 -0.04 -4.84
CA VAL A 64 0.49 -0.24 -3.46
C VAL A 64 -0.22 -1.60 -3.28
N GLU A 65 -0.96 -2.05 -4.28
CA GLU A 65 -1.63 -3.35 -4.28
C GLU A 65 -0.64 -4.52 -4.20
N SER A 66 0.53 -4.43 -4.86
CA SER A 66 1.54 -5.50 -4.83
C SER A 66 2.14 -5.78 -3.45
N PHE A 67 2.00 -4.85 -2.50
CA PHE A 67 2.49 -4.96 -1.13
C PHE A 67 1.44 -5.43 -0.12
N SER A 68 0.20 -5.60 -0.54
CA SER A 68 -0.89 -6.11 0.28
C SER A 68 -1.12 -7.59 -0.02
N LEU A 69 -1.39 -8.40 1.03
CA LEU A 69 -1.84 -9.78 0.83
C LEU A 69 -3.22 -9.87 0.19
N LEU A 70 -4.04 -8.83 0.38
CA LEU A 70 -5.38 -8.76 -0.16
C LEU A 70 -5.37 -7.98 -1.48
N PRO A 71 -6.03 -8.51 -2.54
CA PRO A 71 -6.21 -7.75 -3.77
C PRO A 71 -7.08 -6.51 -3.51
N ARG A 72 -6.91 -5.48 -4.32
CA ARG A 72 -7.60 -4.19 -4.16
C ARG A 72 -9.13 -4.28 -4.04
N PRO A 73 -9.87 -5.06 -4.86
CA PRO A 73 -11.32 -5.17 -4.70
C PRO A 73 -11.72 -5.74 -3.34
N LEU A 74 -10.95 -6.68 -2.81
CA LEU A 74 -11.22 -7.26 -1.48
C LEU A 74 -10.95 -6.25 -0.37
N LEU A 75 -9.83 -5.51 -0.45
CA LEU A 75 -9.51 -4.44 0.51
C LEU A 75 -10.60 -3.34 0.48
N SER A 76 -11.07 -2.96 -0.71
CA SER A 76 -12.14 -1.98 -0.89
C SER A 76 -13.48 -2.50 -0.36
N ALA A 77 -13.79 -3.79 -0.54
CA ALA A 77 -14.97 -4.42 0.03
C ALA A 77 -14.94 -4.43 1.56
N VAL A 78 -13.78 -4.72 2.16
CA VAL A 78 -13.57 -4.64 3.62
C VAL A 78 -13.77 -3.20 4.12
N ALA A 79 -13.21 -2.21 3.42
CA ALA A 79 -13.40 -0.81 3.76
C ALA A 79 -14.89 -0.37 3.62
N ALA A 80 -15.59 -0.83 2.59
CA ALA A 80 -17.01 -0.59 2.42
C ALA A 80 -17.80 -1.18 3.60
N LEU A 81 -17.53 -2.45 3.95
CA LEU A 81 -18.16 -3.10 5.11
C LEU A 81 -17.88 -2.34 6.41
N TYR A 82 -16.64 -1.90 6.62
CA TYR A 82 -16.26 -1.07 7.76
C TYR A 82 -17.11 0.19 7.86
N PHE A 83 -17.23 0.96 6.77
CA PHE A 83 -18.03 2.18 6.76
C PHE A 83 -19.53 1.92 6.94
N LEU A 84 -20.06 0.84 6.36
CA LEU A 84 -21.45 0.44 6.55
C LEU A 84 -21.74 0.16 8.03
N VAL A 85 -20.92 -0.68 8.66
CA VAL A 85 -21.04 -1.05 10.07
C VAL A 85 -20.88 0.17 10.97
N GLN A 86 -19.92 1.05 10.66
CA GLN A 86 -19.72 2.31 11.37
C GLN A 86 -20.97 3.22 11.29
N GLY A 87 -21.57 3.34 10.10
CA GLY A 87 -22.82 4.08 9.90
C GLY A 87 -23.98 3.53 10.72
N ILE A 88 -24.15 2.20 10.75
CA ILE A 88 -25.19 1.54 11.56
C ILE A 88 -25.00 1.86 13.05
N PHE A 89 -23.78 1.73 13.58
CA PHE A 89 -23.50 2.05 14.98
C PHE A 89 -23.62 3.55 15.28
N ALA A 90 -23.30 4.43 14.33
CA ALA A 90 -23.53 5.87 14.47
C ALA A 90 -25.03 6.21 14.60
N LEU A 91 -25.89 5.57 13.80
CA LEU A 91 -27.35 5.68 13.94
C LEU A 91 -27.84 5.13 15.29
N GLY A 92 -27.30 4.00 15.74
CA GLY A 92 -27.59 3.44 17.06
C GLY A 92 -27.20 4.37 18.22
N ALA A 93 -26.00 4.96 18.15
CA ALA A 93 -25.51 5.94 19.11
C ALA A 93 -26.35 7.23 19.09
N TRP A 94 -26.81 7.66 17.91
CA TRP A 94 -27.74 8.79 17.77
C TRP A 94 -29.07 8.54 18.50
N LYS A 95 -29.58 7.30 18.44
CA LYS A 95 -30.75 6.83 19.23
C LYS A 95 -30.45 6.62 20.72
N ARG A 96 -29.27 7.03 21.21
CA ARG A 96 -28.78 6.93 22.60
C ARG A 96 -28.53 5.50 23.09
N ASN A 97 -28.27 4.55 22.19
CA ASN A 97 -27.83 3.23 22.61
C ASN A 97 -26.36 3.29 23.08
N GLN A 98 -26.12 3.12 24.38
CA GLN A 98 -24.79 3.16 24.99
C GLN A 98 -23.87 2.04 24.48
N LEU A 99 -24.43 0.88 24.16
CA LEU A 99 -23.66 -0.24 23.60
C LEU A 99 -23.16 0.11 22.20
N ALA A 100 -24.04 0.70 21.37
CA ALA A 100 -23.66 1.16 20.04
C ALA A 100 -22.56 2.22 20.08
N LEU A 101 -22.58 3.12 21.07
CA LEU A 101 -21.50 4.11 21.26
C LEU A 101 -20.16 3.44 21.59
N LYS A 102 -20.14 2.44 22.47
CA LYS A 102 -18.90 1.71 22.82
C LYS A 102 -18.31 0.99 21.60
N PHE A 103 -19.16 0.30 20.84
CA PHE A 103 -18.73 -0.36 19.60
C PHE A 103 -18.27 0.65 18.55
N LEU A 104 -18.95 1.79 18.41
CA LEU A 104 -18.56 2.86 17.50
C LEU A 104 -17.16 3.41 17.83
N VAL A 105 -16.88 3.65 19.12
CA VAL A 105 -15.55 4.10 19.59
C VAL A 105 -14.48 3.07 19.27
N LEU A 106 -14.75 1.79 19.57
CA LEU A 106 -13.81 0.70 19.30
C LEU A 106 -13.53 0.55 17.80
N LEU A 107 -14.58 0.57 16.98
CA LEU A 107 -14.48 0.44 15.53
C LEU A 107 -13.71 1.62 14.91
N ALA A 108 -14.02 2.84 15.32
CA ALA A 108 -13.32 4.04 14.87
C ALA A 108 -11.83 4.02 15.24
N ALA A 109 -11.50 3.55 16.44
CA ALA A 109 -10.11 3.37 16.87
C ALA A 109 -9.38 2.29 16.07
N LEU A 110 -10.04 1.16 15.80
CA LEU A 110 -9.50 0.08 14.97
C LEU A 110 -9.23 0.55 13.55
N GLY A 111 -10.21 1.20 12.92
CA GLY A 111 -10.04 1.76 11.58
C GLY A 111 -8.90 2.77 11.52
N LEU A 112 -8.80 3.66 12.51
CA LEU A 112 -7.70 4.62 12.59
C LEU A 112 -6.34 3.93 12.71
N GLY A 113 -6.22 2.89 13.53
CA GLY A 113 -4.99 2.10 13.64
C GLY A 113 -4.59 1.43 12.33
N VAL A 114 -5.55 0.83 11.62
CA VAL A 114 -5.34 0.22 10.30
C VAL A 114 -4.85 1.25 9.29
N GLU A 115 -5.58 2.34 9.11
CA GLU A 115 -5.25 3.38 8.13
C GLU A 115 -3.92 4.07 8.45
N THR A 116 -3.59 4.25 9.74
CA THR A 116 -2.30 4.84 10.14
C THR A 116 -1.14 3.98 9.65
N VAL A 117 -1.22 2.65 9.77
CA VAL A 117 -0.18 1.76 9.27
C VAL A 117 -0.15 1.79 7.74
N LEU A 118 -1.31 1.64 7.07
CA LEU A 118 -1.38 1.60 5.61
C LEU A 118 -0.83 2.89 4.97
N VAL A 119 -1.21 4.05 5.51
CA VAL A 119 -0.71 5.35 5.09
C VAL A 119 0.76 5.50 5.45
N GLY A 120 1.16 5.14 6.68
CA GLY A 120 2.55 5.19 7.13
C GLY A 120 3.49 4.47 6.17
N ARG A 121 3.10 3.29 5.69
CA ARG A 121 3.87 2.54 4.69
C ARG A 121 3.97 3.24 3.35
N GLN A 122 2.90 3.88 2.89
CA GLN A 122 2.92 4.64 1.64
C GLN A 122 3.94 5.80 1.70
N PHE A 123 4.04 6.47 2.84
CA PHE A 123 4.99 7.57 3.03
C PHE A 123 6.43 7.11 3.30
N ILE A 124 6.61 6.10 4.16
CA ILE A 124 7.93 5.68 4.67
C ILE A 124 8.55 4.59 3.79
N ASP A 125 7.80 3.52 3.50
CA ASP A 125 8.36 2.34 2.83
C ASP A 125 8.29 2.44 1.30
N TYR A 126 7.15 2.93 0.78
CA TYR A 126 6.88 2.87 -0.66
C TYR A 126 7.27 4.14 -1.40
N HIS A 127 7.36 5.28 -0.69
CA HIS A 127 7.50 6.63 -1.24
C HIS A 127 6.55 6.90 -2.41
N GLN A 128 5.31 6.41 -2.29
CA GLN A 128 4.28 6.52 -3.32
C GLN A 128 2.93 6.73 -2.70
N HIS A 129 2.11 7.55 -3.34
CA HIS A 129 0.82 7.96 -2.81
C HIS A 129 -0.30 7.40 -3.68
N CYS A 130 -1.13 6.56 -3.06
CA CYS A 130 -2.36 6.09 -3.69
C CYS A 130 -3.48 7.10 -3.37
N PRO A 131 -3.96 7.90 -4.35
CA PRO A 131 -4.97 8.91 -4.08
C PRO A 131 -6.29 8.32 -3.60
N PHE A 132 -6.60 7.07 -3.99
CA PHE A 132 -7.76 6.34 -3.50
C PHE A 132 -7.62 6.01 -2.00
N CYS A 133 -6.51 5.35 -1.60
CA CYS A 133 -6.25 5.01 -0.20
C CYS A 133 -6.18 6.25 0.69
N LEU A 134 -5.56 7.34 0.23
CA LEU A 134 -5.49 8.59 1.00
C LEU A 134 -6.88 9.20 1.25
N LYS A 135 -7.81 9.09 0.30
CA LYS A 135 -9.20 9.53 0.51
C LYS A 135 -9.92 8.66 1.52
N VAL A 136 -9.76 7.33 1.45
CA VAL A 136 -10.32 6.38 2.42
C VAL A 136 -9.78 6.67 3.82
N ALA A 137 -8.46 6.82 3.95
CA ALA A 137 -7.81 7.22 5.19
C ALA A 137 -8.33 8.57 5.70
N GLY A 138 -8.56 9.54 4.81
CA GLY A 138 -9.15 10.83 5.15
C GLY A 138 -10.56 10.70 5.75
N PHE A 139 -11.44 9.88 5.17
CA PHE A 139 -12.77 9.61 5.72
C PHE A 139 -12.69 8.92 7.09
N THR A 140 -11.79 7.96 7.24
CA THR A 140 -11.56 7.27 8.52
C THR A 140 -11.03 8.22 9.58
N LEU A 141 -10.02 9.03 9.27
CA LEU A 141 -9.45 10.02 10.19
C LEU A 141 -10.49 11.04 10.63
N LEU A 142 -11.24 11.60 9.67
CA LEU A 142 -12.27 12.60 9.97
C LEU A 142 -13.35 12.02 10.86
N SER A 143 -13.87 10.84 10.53
CA SER A 143 -14.90 10.19 11.34
C SER A 143 -14.39 9.76 12.72
N ALA A 144 -13.18 9.21 12.82
CA ALA A 144 -12.58 8.79 14.07
C ALA A 144 -12.27 9.98 14.99
N SER A 145 -11.73 11.08 14.45
CA SER A 145 -11.44 12.28 15.23
C SER A 145 -12.69 12.82 15.95
N LEU A 146 -13.84 12.83 15.28
CA LEU A 146 -15.11 13.28 15.86
C LEU A 146 -15.62 12.38 17.01
N ILE A 147 -15.27 11.10 17.01
CA ILE A 147 -15.75 10.10 17.98
C ILE A 147 -14.80 9.98 19.18
N LEU A 148 -13.49 9.88 18.92
CA LEU A 148 -12.47 9.46 19.90
C LEU A 148 -12.19 10.48 21.00
N PHE A 149 -12.62 11.74 20.86
CA PHE A 149 -12.58 12.72 21.95
C PHE A 149 -13.41 12.30 23.19
N SER A 150 -14.31 11.32 23.06
CA SER A 150 -15.25 10.94 24.13
C SER A 150 -14.72 9.88 25.11
N SER A 151 -13.76 9.03 24.74
CA SER A 151 -13.29 7.92 25.59
C SER A 151 -11.87 7.46 25.25
N LYS A 152 -10.92 7.70 26.16
CA LYS A 152 -9.48 7.47 25.91
C LYS A 152 -9.03 6.01 26.06
N ARG A 153 -9.59 5.23 27.00
CA ARG A 153 -9.10 3.87 27.29
C ARG A 153 -9.45 2.86 26.19
N LEU A 154 -10.70 2.85 25.72
CA LEU A 154 -11.12 1.95 24.63
C LEU A 154 -10.45 2.30 23.30
N ALA A 155 -10.13 3.58 23.10
CA ALA A 155 -9.44 4.05 21.90
C ALA A 155 -8.04 3.43 21.76
N VAL A 156 -7.28 3.31 22.86
CA VAL A 156 -5.93 2.72 22.81
C VAL A 156 -5.97 1.27 22.34
N PHE A 157 -6.83 0.44 22.94
CA PHE A 157 -6.96 -0.96 22.53
C PHE A 157 -7.37 -1.12 21.07
N GLY A 158 -8.32 -0.29 20.60
CA GLY A 158 -8.72 -0.31 19.20
C GLY A 158 -7.58 0.05 18.26
N VAL A 159 -6.85 1.15 18.54
CA VAL A 159 -5.72 1.60 17.71
C VAL A 159 -4.61 0.54 17.64
N VAL A 160 -4.21 -0.04 18.78
CA VAL A 160 -3.18 -1.08 18.83
C VAL A 160 -3.65 -2.32 18.06
N GLY A 161 -4.88 -2.79 18.28
CA GLY A 161 -5.43 -3.93 17.55
C GLY A 161 -5.51 -3.70 16.04
N GLY A 162 -5.92 -2.51 15.61
CA GLY A 162 -5.95 -2.11 14.21
C GLY A 162 -4.56 -2.07 13.59
N ALA A 163 -3.58 -1.52 14.30
CA ALA A 163 -2.19 -1.48 13.83
C ALA A 163 -1.60 -2.88 13.67
N VAL A 164 -1.80 -3.78 14.64
CA VAL A 164 -1.35 -5.18 14.55
C VAL A 164 -2.02 -5.87 13.36
N LEU A 165 -3.33 -5.71 13.18
CA LEU A 165 -4.05 -6.28 12.03
C LEU A 165 -3.47 -5.80 10.70
N ALA A 166 -3.22 -4.50 10.55
CA ALA A 166 -2.65 -3.95 9.33
C ALA A 166 -1.22 -4.45 9.07
N LEU A 167 -0.40 -4.58 10.10
CA LEU A 167 0.95 -5.15 9.98
C LEU A 167 0.92 -6.62 9.54
N LEU A 168 -0.06 -7.40 9.98
CA LEU A 168 -0.24 -8.79 9.56
C LEU A 168 -0.72 -8.89 8.10
N LEU A 169 -1.62 -8.00 7.67
CA LEU A 169 -2.16 -7.97 6.31
C LEU A 169 -1.19 -7.41 5.27
N THR A 170 -0.25 -6.60 5.73
CA THR A 170 0.85 -6.08 4.93
C THR A 170 2.14 -6.62 5.54
N PRO A 171 2.54 -7.87 5.37
CA PRO A 171 3.88 -8.26 5.76
C PRO A 171 4.88 -7.48 4.90
N ILE A 172 5.96 -6.98 5.49
CA ILE A 172 7.12 -6.56 4.69
C ILE A 172 7.71 -7.86 4.16
N SER A 173 7.25 -8.29 2.98
CA SER A 173 7.77 -9.48 2.34
C SER A 173 9.22 -9.22 1.95
N LEU A 174 10.14 -9.62 2.83
CA LEU A 174 11.52 -9.95 2.49
C LEU A 174 11.54 -11.29 1.72
N THR A 175 10.61 -11.49 0.78
CA THR A 175 10.61 -12.68 -0.05
C THR A 175 11.89 -12.62 -0.89
N PRO A 176 12.76 -13.63 -0.80
CA PRO A 176 13.98 -13.63 -1.59
C PRO A 176 13.59 -13.54 -3.06
N LEU A 177 14.28 -12.67 -3.81
CA LEU A 177 13.93 -12.33 -5.19
C LEU A 177 13.84 -13.58 -6.10
N SER A 178 14.54 -14.65 -5.74
CA SER A 178 14.46 -15.96 -6.41
C SER A 178 13.06 -16.58 -6.39
N ASN A 179 12.27 -16.33 -5.35
CA ASN A 179 10.90 -16.84 -5.20
C ASN A 179 9.88 -15.91 -5.87
N ALA A 180 10.25 -14.66 -6.15
CA ALA A 180 9.44 -13.70 -6.90
C ALA A 180 9.50 -13.94 -8.43
N ALA A 181 10.51 -14.69 -8.90
CA ALA A 181 10.66 -15.06 -10.28
C ALA A 181 9.48 -15.88 -10.81
N VAL A 182 9.02 -15.56 -12.01
CA VAL A 182 7.87 -16.19 -12.67
C VAL A 182 8.28 -17.37 -13.54
N LYS A 183 9.50 -17.33 -14.08
CA LYS A 183 10.02 -18.34 -14.99
C LYS A 183 11.49 -18.58 -14.67
N ARG A 184 11.91 -19.84 -14.75
CA ARG A 184 13.32 -20.25 -14.63
C ARG A 184 13.75 -20.91 -15.93
N ILE A 185 14.87 -20.46 -16.49
CA ILE A 185 15.54 -21.07 -17.63
C ILE A 185 16.80 -21.73 -17.07
N TYR A 186 16.84 -23.06 -17.12
CA TYR A 186 17.96 -23.85 -16.61
C TYR A 186 18.51 -24.72 -17.73
N ARG A 187 19.81 -24.58 -18.04
CA ARG A 187 20.52 -25.38 -19.04
C ARG A 187 21.95 -25.65 -18.61
N GLY A 188 22.45 -26.82 -18.96
CA GLY A 188 23.84 -27.21 -18.72
C GLY A 188 24.18 -27.41 -17.24
N ASN A 189 25.41 -27.05 -16.86
CA ASN A 189 25.89 -27.11 -15.47
C ASN A 189 26.36 -25.72 -15.00
N PRO A 190 25.40 -24.78 -14.76
CA PRO A 190 25.72 -23.40 -14.44
C PRO A 190 26.35 -23.28 -13.05
N GLN A 191 27.43 -22.50 -12.96
CA GLN A 191 28.12 -22.21 -11.71
C GLN A 191 27.59 -20.96 -11.00
N GLU A 192 26.82 -20.14 -11.71
CA GLU A 192 26.29 -18.86 -11.23
C GLU A 192 24.77 -18.85 -11.40
N LYS A 193 24.07 -18.33 -10.39
CA LYS A 193 22.61 -18.17 -10.42
C LYS A 193 22.28 -16.73 -10.77
N MET A 194 21.50 -16.53 -11.83
CA MET A 194 21.20 -15.21 -12.38
C MET A 194 19.72 -14.87 -12.19
N ILE A 195 19.41 -13.62 -11.85
CA ILE A 195 18.04 -13.11 -11.77
C ILE A 195 17.94 -11.88 -12.66
N LEU A 196 17.17 -11.96 -13.74
CA LEU A 196 16.91 -10.85 -14.64
C LEU A 196 15.57 -10.20 -14.29
N ILE A 197 15.64 -8.94 -13.89
CA ILE A 197 14.48 -8.07 -13.71
C ILE A 197 14.17 -7.41 -15.05
N TYR A 198 12.95 -7.62 -15.57
CA TYR A 198 12.57 -7.21 -16.92
C TYR A 198 11.17 -6.57 -16.98
N ALA A 199 10.87 -5.90 -18.10
CA ALA A 199 9.54 -5.41 -18.42
C ALA A 199 9.13 -5.85 -19.83
N ASP A 200 7.87 -6.27 -20.00
CA ASP A 200 7.35 -6.84 -21.26
C ASP A 200 7.33 -5.86 -22.44
N GLN A 201 7.47 -4.55 -22.19
CA GLN A 201 7.48 -3.51 -23.24
C GLN A 201 8.87 -2.87 -23.42
N CYS A 202 9.92 -3.45 -22.83
CA CYS A 202 11.27 -2.86 -22.92
C CYS A 202 12.09 -3.56 -24.03
N PRO A 203 12.54 -2.84 -25.07
CA PRO A 203 13.34 -3.42 -26.15
C PRO A 203 14.69 -3.95 -25.65
N HIS A 204 15.34 -3.23 -24.74
CA HIS A 204 16.59 -3.66 -24.10
C HIS A 204 16.42 -4.94 -23.25
N CYS A 205 15.25 -5.15 -22.65
CA CYS A 205 14.97 -6.41 -21.95
C CYS A 205 14.87 -7.58 -22.93
N HIS A 206 14.26 -7.39 -24.11
CA HIS A 206 14.17 -8.43 -25.13
C HIS A 206 15.54 -8.75 -25.74
N GLU A 207 16.38 -7.73 -25.94
CA GLU A 207 17.75 -7.91 -26.40
C GLU A 207 18.54 -8.79 -25.43
N VAL A 208 18.52 -8.48 -24.13
CA VAL A 208 19.19 -9.29 -23.10
C VAL A 208 18.60 -10.69 -23.01
N LEU A 209 17.27 -10.82 -23.04
CA LEU A 209 16.58 -12.11 -22.94
C LEU A 209 16.91 -13.04 -24.11
N SER A 210 16.88 -12.51 -25.34
CA SER A 210 17.23 -13.28 -26.54
C SER A 210 18.69 -13.72 -26.52
N PHE A 211 19.61 -12.87 -26.04
CA PHE A 211 21.00 -13.27 -25.83
C PHE A 211 21.13 -14.40 -24.81
N CYS A 212 20.45 -14.29 -23.65
CA CYS A 212 20.45 -15.35 -22.63
C CYS A 212 19.91 -16.69 -23.15
N GLU A 213 18.95 -16.68 -24.08
CA GLU A 213 18.42 -17.89 -24.72
C GLU A 213 19.42 -18.58 -25.66
N THR A 214 20.49 -17.91 -26.08
CA THR A 214 21.57 -18.53 -26.86
C THR A 214 22.66 -19.18 -26.01
N LEU A 215 22.63 -18.98 -24.68
CA LEU A 215 23.62 -19.53 -23.75
C LEU A 215 23.33 -21.02 -23.45
N ASN A 216 24.40 -21.82 -23.40
CA ASN A 216 24.32 -23.27 -23.15
C ASN A 216 24.36 -23.64 -21.67
N ASP A 217 25.09 -22.88 -20.85
CA ASP A 217 25.20 -23.05 -19.39
C ASP A 217 24.61 -21.84 -18.67
N ILE A 218 23.37 -21.93 -18.21
CA ILE A 218 22.66 -20.81 -17.59
C ILE A 218 21.63 -21.28 -16.55
N ASP A 219 21.60 -20.62 -15.39
CA ASP A 219 20.49 -20.67 -14.43
C ASP A 219 19.88 -19.27 -14.28
N LEU A 220 18.87 -18.95 -15.09
CA LEU A 220 18.27 -17.63 -15.18
C LEU A 220 16.84 -17.62 -14.63
N LEU A 221 16.59 -16.77 -13.64
CA LEU A 221 15.29 -16.48 -13.07
C LEU A 221 14.75 -15.16 -13.63
N LEU A 222 13.58 -15.21 -14.27
CA LEU A 222 12.92 -14.04 -14.84
C LEU A 222 11.94 -13.45 -13.83
N CYS A 223 12.22 -12.22 -13.41
CA CYS A 223 11.40 -11.49 -12.46
C CYS A 223 10.79 -10.24 -13.14
N PRO A 224 9.46 -10.13 -13.26
CA PRO A 224 8.84 -8.91 -13.75
C PRO A 224 9.18 -7.71 -12.85
N LYS A 225 9.42 -6.53 -13.44
CA LYS A 225 9.74 -5.28 -12.73
C LYS A 225 8.82 -5.07 -11.52
N GLN A 226 7.52 -5.31 -11.69
CA GLN A 226 6.48 -5.11 -10.67
C GLN A 226 6.76 -5.89 -9.38
N LYS A 227 7.30 -7.10 -9.49
CA LYS A 227 7.62 -7.97 -8.34
C LYS A 227 8.96 -7.61 -7.68
N ALA A 228 9.84 -6.91 -8.38
CA ALA A 228 11.14 -6.47 -7.87
C ALA A 228 11.20 -4.96 -7.55
N LEU A 229 10.07 -4.25 -7.62
CA LEU A 229 9.99 -2.79 -7.46
C LEU A 229 10.59 -2.31 -6.14
N ALA A 230 10.36 -3.03 -5.04
CA ALA A 230 10.95 -2.70 -3.75
C ALA A 230 12.47 -2.67 -3.80
N LEU A 231 13.08 -3.74 -4.33
CA LEU A 231 14.53 -3.84 -4.44
C LEU A 231 15.11 -2.75 -5.35
N LEU A 232 14.49 -2.53 -6.51
CA LEU A 232 14.95 -1.50 -7.45
C LEU A 232 14.96 -0.12 -6.78
N ARG A 233 13.94 0.22 -5.99
CA ARG A 233 13.89 1.50 -5.27
C ARG A 233 14.86 1.59 -4.12
N THR A 234 15.03 0.53 -3.32
CA THR A 234 16.02 0.50 -2.23
C THR A 234 17.43 0.78 -2.75
N LEU A 235 17.74 0.34 -3.98
CA LEU A 235 19.03 0.53 -4.62
C LEU A 235 19.11 1.78 -5.52
N ASP A 236 18.09 2.65 -5.52
CA ASP A 236 17.92 3.81 -6.42
C ASP A 236 18.11 3.47 -7.92
N ILE A 237 17.71 2.26 -8.33
CA ILE A 237 17.75 1.82 -9.72
C ILE A 237 16.46 2.24 -10.42
N LYS A 238 16.59 3.17 -11.37
CA LYS A 238 15.46 3.86 -12.02
C LYS A 238 14.90 3.16 -13.26
N GLY A 239 15.51 2.06 -13.70
CA GLY A 239 15.11 1.39 -14.94
C GLY A 239 15.51 -0.08 -15.03
N VAL A 240 15.10 -0.70 -16.13
CA VAL A 240 15.35 -2.11 -16.48
C VAL A 240 15.98 -2.16 -17.89
N PRO A 241 16.71 -3.23 -18.27
CA PRO A 241 16.95 -4.50 -17.54
C PRO A 241 17.94 -4.38 -16.38
N VAL A 242 17.77 -5.22 -15.36
CA VAL A 242 18.75 -5.39 -14.26
C VAL A 242 19.04 -6.87 -14.09
N LEU A 243 20.31 -7.26 -14.11
CA LEU A 243 20.76 -8.62 -13.85
C LEU A 243 21.42 -8.68 -12.47
N ILE A 244 20.99 -9.62 -11.64
CA ILE A 244 21.63 -9.95 -10.37
C ILE A 244 22.31 -11.30 -10.55
N VAL A 245 23.62 -11.35 -10.39
CA VAL A 245 24.41 -12.58 -10.46
C VAL A 245 24.82 -12.98 -9.05
N ASP A 246 24.47 -14.19 -8.65
CA ASP A 246 24.87 -14.81 -7.38
C ASP A 246 25.96 -15.84 -7.66
N LYS A 247 27.18 -15.53 -7.20
CA LYS A 247 28.36 -16.37 -7.31
C LYS A 247 28.82 -16.75 -5.91
N ASN A 248 28.46 -17.95 -5.48
CA ASN A 248 28.85 -18.49 -4.17
C ASN A 248 28.57 -17.54 -2.98
N GLY A 249 27.49 -16.75 -3.04
CA GLY A 249 27.10 -15.81 -1.99
C GLY A 249 27.52 -14.35 -2.22
N GLU A 250 28.41 -14.08 -3.18
CA GLU A 250 28.66 -12.72 -3.66
C GLU A 250 27.62 -12.32 -4.70
N LYS A 251 27.00 -11.16 -4.50
CA LYS A 251 25.94 -10.64 -5.36
C LYS A 251 26.44 -9.46 -6.16
N GLU A 252 26.51 -9.63 -7.47
CA GLU A 252 26.82 -8.58 -8.43
C GLU A 252 25.51 -8.06 -9.04
N ILE A 253 25.33 -6.74 -9.10
CA ILE A 253 24.14 -6.09 -9.68
C ILE A 253 24.57 -5.29 -10.90
N LEU A 254 24.03 -5.66 -12.05
CA LEU A 254 24.33 -5.06 -13.35
C LEU A 254 23.08 -4.36 -13.87
N VAL A 255 23.19 -3.07 -14.19
CA VAL A 255 22.06 -2.24 -14.64
C VAL A 255 22.28 -1.84 -16.10
N GLY A 256 21.29 -2.10 -16.96
CA GLY A 256 21.32 -1.74 -18.39
C GLY A 256 21.84 -2.87 -19.29
N SER A 257 21.37 -2.90 -20.55
CA SER A 257 21.65 -4.00 -21.48
C SER A 257 23.14 -4.10 -21.84
N LYS A 258 23.84 -2.98 -22.03
CA LYS A 258 25.26 -2.97 -22.39
C LYS A 258 26.12 -3.70 -21.35
N LEU A 259 26.00 -3.35 -20.07
CA LEU A 259 26.78 -3.97 -18.99
C LEU A 259 26.46 -5.46 -18.85
N ILE A 260 25.17 -5.81 -18.94
CA ILE A 260 24.73 -7.20 -18.86
C ILE A 260 25.31 -8.02 -20.02
N LEU A 261 25.19 -7.56 -21.25
CA LEU A 261 25.68 -8.27 -22.44
C LEU A 261 27.21 -8.38 -22.43
N THR A 262 27.93 -7.34 -22.01
CA THR A 262 29.40 -7.37 -21.92
C THR A 262 29.87 -8.43 -20.91
N ARG A 263 29.24 -8.49 -19.72
CA ARG A 263 29.57 -9.51 -18.71
C ARG A 263 29.24 -10.91 -19.21
N LEU A 264 28.06 -11.12 -19.81
CA LEU A 264 27.65 -12.44 -20.32
C LEU A 264 28.58 -12.90 -21.47
N LYS A 265 29.02 -12.00 -22.34
CA LYS A 265 30.00 -12.28 -23.40
C LYS A 265 31.39 -12.62 -22.83
N ALA A 266 31.85 -11.88 -21.82
CA ALA A 266 33.11 -12.16 -21.13
C ALA A 266 33.10 -13.52 -20.42
N THR A 267 31.93 -13.99 -20.01
CA THR A 267 31.77 -15.32 -19.41
C THR A 267 31.92 -16.46 -20.43
N GLN A 268 31.74 -16.17 -21.72
CA GLN A 268 31.95 -17.13 -22.81
C GLN A 268 33.38 -17.17 -23.37
N LYS A 269 34.27 -16.21 -23.03
CA LYS A 269 35.66 -16.12 -23.55
C LYS A 269 36.65 -15.48 -22.55
N GLU A 270 37.75 -16.19 -22.28
CA GLU A 270 39.02 -15.71 -21.66
C GLU A 270 39.70 -14.61 -22.53
N PRO A 271 40.66 -13.77 -22.03
CA PRO A 271 40.50 -12.61 -21.13
C PRO A 271 40.92 -11.22 -21.70
N LEU A 272 40.46 -10.16 -21.00
CA LEU A 272 41.04 -8.80 -20.74
C LEU A 272 41.10 -7.65 -21.79
N LEU A 273 40.55 -6.47 -21.41
CA LEU A 273 41.22 -5.14 -21.31
C LEU A 273 40.23 -4.00 -20.92
N PRO A 274 40.71 -2.79 -20.52
CA PRO A 274 40.89 -2.30 -19.15
C PRO A 274 39.70 -1.50 -18.55
N LEU A 275 39.81 -1.31 -17.24
CA LEU A 275 38.85 -0.73 -16.31
C LEU A 275 38.89 0.81 -16.31
N ASP A 276 38.49 1.50 -17.39
CA ASP A 276 38.48 2.99 -17.39
C ASP A 276 37.22 3.65 -18.00
N GLU A 277 36.19 2.90 -18.43
CA GLU A 277 34.95 3.47 -19.00
C GLU A 277 33.68 3.23 -18.13
N LEU A 278 33.86 3.02 -16.83
CA LEU A 278 32.85 2.45 -15.94
C LEU A 278 31.77 3.42 -15.39
N LEU A 279 31.54 4.60 -15.99
CA LEU A 279 30.72 5.65 -15.34
C LEU A 279 29.64 6.35 -16.19
N THR A 280 29.17 5.76 -17.29
CA THR A 280 27.96 6.28 -17.96
C THR A 280 26.86 5.22 -18.07
N PRO A 281 25.71 5.39 -17.39
CA PRO A 281 24.57 4.48 -17.52
C PRO A 281 23.84 4.74 -18.85
N GLU A 282 24.37 4.21 -19.94
CA GLU A 282 23.68 4.18 -21.23
C GLU A 282 22.87 2.90 -21.39
N GLY A 283 21.63 3.00 -21.91
CA GLY A 283 20.75 1.84 -22.17
C GLY A 283 19.79 1.47 -21.03
N VAL A 284 19.37 2.47 -20.23
CA VAL A 284 18.38 2.30 -19.15
C VAL A 284 17.06 2.96 -19.57
N CYS A 285 15.98 2.19 -19.74
CA CYS A 285 14.66 2.78 -19.89
C CYS A 285 14.12 3.16 -18.51
N SER A 286 13.99 4.47 -18.26
CA SER A 286 13.46 5.04 -17.03
C SER A 286 12.09 5.67 -17.26
N GLU A 287 11.32 5.91 -16.20
CA GLU A 287 9.97 6.51 -16.28
C GLU A 287 9.96 7.93 -16.90
N VAL A 288 11.11 8.59 -16.96
CA VAL A 288 11.27 9.96 -17.48
C VAL A 288 11.71 9.97 -18.96
N GLN A 289 12.27 8.86 -19.45
CA GLN A 289 12.81 8.77 -20.80
C GLN A 289 12.28 7.51 -21.49
N LYS A 290 11.25 7.69 -22.33
CA LYS A 290 10.79 6.64 -23.25
C LYS A 290 11.92 6.33 -24.21
N CYS A 291 12.36 5.08 -24.22
CA CYS A 291 13.24 4.54 -25.25
C CYS A 291 12.43 4.48 -26.56
N GLU A 292 12.89 5.19 -27.59
CA GLU A 292 12.43 4.96 -28.96
C GLU A 292 13.03 3.64 -29.49
N PRO A 293 12.32 2.95 -30.42
CA PRO A 293 12.71 1.65 -30.96
C PRO A 293 14.01 1.69 -31.78
#